data_AF-A0A0F9CPL7-F1
#
_entry.id   AF-A0A0F9CPL7-F1
#
_cell.length_a   1.000
_cell.length_b   1.000
_cell.length_c   1.000
_cell.angle_alpha   90.00
_cell.angle_beta   90.00
_cell.angle_gamma   90.00
#
_symmetry.space_group_name_H-M   'P 1'
#
loop_
_entity.id
_entity.type
_entity.pdbx_description
1 polymer ?
#
loop_
_entity_poly.entity_id
_entity_poly.type
_entity_poly.pdbx_seq_one_letter_code
_entity_poly.pdbx_strand_id
1 'polypeptide(L)'
;MADLASQLKDIATAVDGTLKFSETPYSTTDELLKAAINNDLSKLAPFEEYTLIVNVQDDNAVLLLCDANTALIEDAGCTAQSDIQHWGAEAIHQCEITINAQQLCN
;
A
#
# COMPACT_ATOMS: atom_id res chain seq x y z
N MET A 1 -2.11 3.47 15.36
CA MET A 1 -0.99 3.42 14.38
C MET A 1 -0.52 1.99 14.16
N ALA A 2 0.04 1.26 15.14
CA ALA A 2 0.50 -0.12 14.92
C ALA A 2 -0.54 -1.07 14.27
N ASP A 3 -1.82 -0.98 14.68
CA ASP A 3 -2.89 -1.77 14.05
C ASP A 3 -3.13 -1.40 12.58
N LEU A 4 -2.96 -0.11 12.22
CA LEU A 4 -3.10 0.36 10.83
C LEU A 4 -1.93 -0.11 9.98
N ALA A 5 -0.70 -0.13 10.51
CA ALA A 5 0.45 -0.70 9.80
C ALA A 5 0.26 -2.18 9.51
N SER A 6 -0.16 -2.96 10.52
CA SER A 6 -0.42 -4.38 10.33
C SER A 6 -1.48 -4.63 9.25
N GLN A 7 -2.59 -3.87 9.27
CA GLN A 7 -3.65 -4.01 8.28
C GLN A 7 -3.22 -3.52 6.89
N LEU A 8 -2.45 -2.44 6.81
CA LEU A 8 -1.95 -1.92 5.54
C LEU A 8 -1.00 -2.93 4.89
N LYS A 9 -0.12 -3.55 5.67
CA LYS A 9 0.78 -4.60 5.23
C LYS A 9 0.03 -5.81 4.65
N ASP A 10 -1.04 -6.24 5.30
CA ASP A 10 -1.87 -7.35 4.81
C ASP A 10 -2.50 -6.99 3.45
N ILE A 11 -2.98 -5.76 3.28
CA ILE A 11 -3.50 -5.27 1.99
C ILE A 11 -2.38 -5.13 0.97
N ALA A 12 -1.22 -4.58 1.32
CA ALA A 12 -0.09 -4.40 0.41
C ALA A 12 0.39 -5.75 -0.13
N THR A 13 0.51 -6.75 0.74
CA THR A 13 0.84 -8.12 0.37
C THR A 13 -0.22 -8.72 -0.57
N ALA A 14 -1.51 -8.49 -0.27
CA ALA A 14 -2.59 -8.97 -1.13
C ALA A 14 -2.60 -8.29 -2.51
N VAL A 15 -2.36 -6.98 -2.57
CA VAL A 15 -2.29 -6.19 -3.80
C VAL A 15 -1.10 -6.63 -4.66
N ASP A 16 0.09 -6.74 -4.07
CA ASP A 16 1.30 -7.20 -4.75
C ASP A 16 1.14 -8.64 -5.29
N GLY A 17 0.60 -9.55 -4.46
CA GLY A 17 0.31 -10.91 -4.89
C GLY A 17 -0.76 -11.00 -5.99
N THR A 18 -1.80 -10.18 -5.91
CA THR A 18 -2.87 -10.13 -6.92
C THR A 18 -2.32 -9.62 -8.25
N LEU A 19 -1.46 -8.60 -8.22
CA LEU A 19 -0.79 -8.08 -9.41
C LEU A 19 0.08 -9.16 -10.08
N LYS A 20 0.84 -9.93 -9.31
CA LYS A 20 1.80 -10.93 -9.83
C LYS A 20 1.15 -12.22 -10.32
N PHE A 21 0.10 -12.68 -9.66
CA PHE A 21 -0.43 -14.03 -9.87
C PHE A 21 -1.80 -14.06 -10.55
N SER A 22 -2.44 -12.91 -10.79
CA SER A 22 -3.69 -12.86 -11.53
C SER A 22 -3.48 -13.10 -13.03
N GLU A 23 -4.32 -13.95 -13.62
CA GLU A 23 -4.34 -14.18 -15.08
C GLU A 23 -4.94 -12.98 -15.84
N THR A 24 -5.70 -12.14 -15.13
CA THR A 24 -6.34 -10.96 -15.71
C THR A 24 -5.53 -9.70 -15.40
N PRO A 25 -5.11 -8.94 -16.42
CA PRO A 25 -4.51 -7.63 -16.19
C PRO A 25 -5.56 -6.66 -15.65
N TYR A 26 -5.16 -5.82 -14.69
CA TYR A 26 -5.99 -4.75 -14.13
C TYR A 26 -5.71 -3.44 -14.87
N SER A 27 -6.75 -2.72 -15.26
CA SER A 27 -6.61 -1.46 -16.01
C SER A 27 -6.40 -0.26 -15.09
N THR A 28 -6.78 -0.39 -13.82
CA THR A 28 -6.64 0.66 -12.80
C THR A 28 -6.17 0.08 -11.47
N THR A 29 -5.54 0.92 -10.65
CA THR A 29 -5.14 0.57 -9.29
C THR A 29 -6.34 0.32 -8.38
N ASP A 30 -7.47 0.97 -8.65
CA ASP A 30 -8.74 0.79 -7.95
C ASP A 30 -9.33 -0.61 -8.16
N GLU A 31 -9.30 -1.11 -9.39
CA GLU A 31 -9.70 -2.49 -9.73
C GLU A 31 -8.78 -3.51 -9.08
N LEU A 32 -7.47 -3.27 -9.12
CA LEU A 32 -6.47 -4.13 -8.47
C LEU A 32 -6.71 -4.19 -6.95
N LEU A 33 -6.90 -3.04 -6.30
CA LEU A 33 -7.18 -2.96 -4.87
C LEU A 33 -8.45 -3.75 -4.51
N LYS A 34 -9.54 -3.54 -5.26
CA LYS A 34 -10.81 -4.26 -5.06
C LYS A 34 -10.64 -5.76 -5.25
N ALA A 35 -9.87 -6.19 -6.26
CA ALA A 35 -9.58 -7.60 -6.47
C ALA A 35 -8.78 -8.20 -5.30
N ALA A 36 -7.75 -7.50 -4.82
CA ALA A 36 -6.91 -7.93 -3.70
C ALA A 36 -7.69 -8.13 -2.39
N ILE A 37 -8.73 -7.33 -2.17
CA ILE A 37 -9.61 -7.48 -1.01
C ILE A 37 -10.82 -8.39 -1.28
N ASN A 38 -10.85 -9.13 -2.40
CA ASN A 38 -11.98 -9.96 -2.83
C ASN A 38 -13.31 -9.20 -2.93
N ASN A 39 -13.26 -7.92 -3.30
CA ASN A 39 -14.38 -6.98 -3.32
C ASN A 39 -15.04 -6.75 -1.94
N ASP A 40 -14.40 -7.18 -0.85
CA ASP A 40 -14.85 -6.93 0.51
C ASP A 40 -14.36 -5.56 0.98
N LEU A 41 -15.17 -4.53 0.70
CA LEU A 41 -14.86 -3.14 1.09
C LEU A 41 -14.77 -2.94 2.61
N SER A 42 -15.29 -3.87 3.43
CA SER A 42 -15.16 -3.75 4.89
C SER A 42 -13.70 -3.81 5.36
N LYS A 43 -12.81 -4.39 4.55
CA LYS A 43 -11.36 -4.38 4.79
C LYS A 43 -10.74 -2.99 4.66
N LEU A 44 -11.42 -2.05 4.00
CA LEU A 44 -10.99 -0.67 3.87
C LEU A 44 -11.55 0.25 4.97
N ALA A 45 -12.53 -0.22 5.76
CA ALA A 45 -13.13 0.54 6.86
C ALA A 45 -12.12 1.15 7.84
N PRO A 46 -11.02 0.47 8.22
CA PRO A 46 -9.98 1.05 9.08
C PRO A 46 -9.29 2.29 8.51
N PHE A 47 -9.37 2.49 7.18
CA PHE A 47 -8.67 3.55 6.46
C PHE A 47 -9.60 4.68 6.00
N GLU A 48 -10.88 4.68 6.37
CA GLU A 48 -11.88 5.65 5.88
C GLU A 48 -11.54 7.11 6.20
N GLU A 49 -10.85 7.36 7.31
CA GLU A 49 -10.40 8.72 7.70
C GLU A 49 -9.08 9.13 7.02
N TYR A 50 -8.48 8.23 6.24
CA TYR A 50 -7.17 8.40 5.62
C TYR A 50 -7.27 8.37 4.10
N THR A 51 -6.21 8.81 3.44
CA THR A 51 -6.05 8.61 1.99
C THR A 51 -5.17 7.40 1.77
N LEU A 52 -5.70 6.38 1.09
CA LEU A 52 -4.95 5.21 0.65
C LEU A 52 -4.59 5.37 -0.83
N ILE A 53 -3.30 5.42 -1.12
CA ILE A 53 -2.75 5.52 -2.47
C ILE A 53 -2.15 4.16 -2.83
N VAL A 54 -2.49 3.67 -4.02
CA VAL A 54 -1.91 2.46 -4.62
C VAL A 54 -1.15 2.88 -5.86
N ASN A 55 0.11 2.47 -5.96
CA ASN A 55 0.97 2.75 -7.10
C ASN A 55 1.65 1.47 -7.58
N VAL A 56 1.48 1.16 -8.86
CA VAL A 56 2.11 0.01 -9.49
C VAL A 56 3.47 0.44 -10.04
N GLN A 57 4.51 -0.30 -9.67
CA GLN A 57 5.90 -0.14 -10.11
C GLN A 57 6.34 -1.44 -10.78
N ASP A 58 6.19 -1.52 -12.10
CA ASP A 58 6.35 -2.74 -12.90
C ASP A 58 5.49 -3.89 -12.35
N ASP A 59 6.12 -4.95 -11.85
CA ASP A 59 5.46 -6.16 -11.33
C ASP A 59 5.19 -6.08 -9.82
N ASN A 60 5.45 -4.95 -9.17
CA ASN A 60 5.23 -4.75 -7.74
C ASN A 60 4.22 -3.63 -7.48
N ALA A 61 3.55 -3.69 -6.32
CA ALA A 61 2.65 -2.64 -5.87
C ALA A 61 3.17 -1.98 -4.59
N VAL A 62 3.00 -0.67 -4.51
CA VAL A 62 3.28 0.13 -3.31
C VAL A 62 2.00 0.77 -2.82
N LEU A 63 1.75 0.64 -1.52
CA LEU A 63 0.68 1.31 -0.83
C LEU A 63 1.25 2.43 0.04
N LEU A 64 0.59 3.58 0.03
CA LEU A 64 0.89 4.71 0.87
C LEU A 64 -0.39 5.14 1.60
N LEU A 65 -0.33 5.16 2.93
CA LEU A 65 -1.38 5.70 3.77
C LEU A 65 -1.00 7.12 4.20
N CYS A 66 -1.93 8.07 4.02
CA CYS A 66 -1.75 9.46 4.40
C CYS A 66 -2.86 9.97 5.30
N ASP A 67 -2.51 10.86 6.22
CA ASP A 67 -3.44 11.74 6.91
C ASP A 67 -3.34 13.15 6.31
N ALA A 68 -4.41 13.54 5.61
CA ALA A 68 -4.44 14.71 4.73
C ALA A 68 -3.24 14.73 3.75
N ASN A 69 -2.26 15.61 3.99
CA ASN A 69 -1.07 15.75 3.14
C ASN A 69 0.21 15.19 3.80
N THR A 70 0.07 14.41 4.87
CA THR A 70 1.17 13.80 5.61
C THR A 70 1.21 12.31 5.34
N ALA A 71 2.32 11.81 4.79
CA ALA A 71 2.54 10.38 4.68
C ALA A 71 2.70 9.77 6.07
N LEU A 72 2.02 8.64 6.30
CA LEU A 72 2.04 7.91 7.56
C LEU A 72 2.78 6.58 7.43
N ILE A 73 2.46 5.82 6.39
CA ILE A 73 2.99 4.46 6.19
C ILE A 73 3.16 4.21 4.70
N GLU A 74 4.30 3.66 4.29
CA GLU A 74 4.49 3.06 2.97
C GLU A 74 4.78 1.57 3.10
N ASP A 75 4.21 0.74 2.23
CA ASP A 75 4.46 -0.71 2.19
C ASP A 75 4.39 -1.26 0.76
N ALA A 76 5.37 -2.06 0.34
CA ALA A 76 5.40 -2.70 -0.98
C ALA A 76 4.89 -4.16 -0.98
N GLY A 77 4.41 -4.67 0.16
CA GLY A 77 3.82 -6.01 0.31
C GLY A 77 4.78 -7.18 0.17
N CYS A 78 6.05 -6.92 -0.15
CA CYS A 78 7.00 -7.95 -0.58
C CYS A 78 8.02 -8.33 0.51
N THR A 79 8.57 -7.34 1.23
CA THR A 79 9.61 -7.54 2.24
C THR A 79 9.38 -6.66 3.46
N ALA A 80 9.90 -7.09 4.62
CA ALA A 80 9.83 -6.28 5.83
C ALA A 80 10.61 -4.96 5.72
N GLN A 81 11.52 -4.82 4.76
CA GLN A 81 12.25 -3.57 4.49
C GLN A 81 11.38 -2.54 3.76
N SER A 82 10.26 -2.96 3.17
CA SER A 82 9.32 -2.07 2.51
C SER A 82 8.29 -1.44 3.44
N ASP A 83 8.19 -1.90 4.69
CA ASP A 83 7.29 -1.39 5.74
C ASP A 83 7.91 -0.15 6.41
N ILE A 84 7.72 1.01 5.79
CA ILE A 84 8.26 2.30 6.26
C ILE A 84 7.20 3.04 7.07
N GLN A 85 7.56 3.37 8.31
CA GLN A 85 6.74 4.15 9.23
C GLN A 85 7.23 5.60 9.28
N HIS A 86 6.42 6.52 8.77
CA HIS A 86 6.72 7.96 8.76
C HIS A 86 6.22 8.67 10.02
N TRP A 87 5.26 8.08 10.73
CA TRP A 87 4.80 8.65 12.00
C TRP A 87 5.94 8.70 13.01
N GLY A 88 6.09 9.84 13.69
CA GLY A 88 7.17 10.04 14.67
C GLY A 88 8.53 10.35 14.07
N ALA A 89 8.67 10.46 12.74
CA ALA A 89 9.84 11.09 12.12
C ALA A 89 9.88 12.59 12.47
N GLU A 90 11.09 13.16 12.63
CA GLU A 90 11.25 14.60 12.87
C GLU A 90 10.84 15.45 11.65
N ALA A 91 10.82 14.85 10.46
CA ALA A 91 10.42 15.50 9.21
C ALA A 91 9.01 15.08 8.80
N ILE A 92 8.19 16.07 8.41
CA ILE A 92 6.89 15.83 7.78
C ILE A 92 7.14 15.37 6.35
N HIS A 93 6.73 14.14 6.05
CA HIS A 93 6.77 13.60 4.70
C HIS A 93 5.47 13.98 3.98
N GLN A 94 5.58 14.52 2.77
CA GLN A 94 4.42 14.77 1.92
C GLN A 94 3.75 13.46 1.56
N CYS A 95 2.45 13.49 1.20
CA CYS A 95 1.71 12.33 0.72
C CYS A 95 2.15 11.93 -0.70
N GLU A 96 3.41 11.53 -0.83
CA GLU A 96 4.06 11.11 -2.06
C GLU A 96 4.84 9.82 -1.80
N ILE A 97 4.83 8.91 -2.78
CA ILE A 97 5.55 7.65 -2.66
C ILE A 97 7.05 7.90 -2.81
N THR A 98 7.82 7.38 -1.87
CA THR A 98 9.28 7.53 -1.82
C THR A 98 10.02 6.22 -2.07
N ILE A 99 9.35 5.08 -1.85
CA ILE A 99 10.01 3.78 -2.01
C ILE A 99 10.06 3.32 -3.48
N ASN A 100 11.17 2.69 -3.83
CA ASN A 100 11.36 1.99 -5.10
C ASN A 100 11.21 0.49 -4.85
N ALA A 101 10.08 -0.07 -5.29
CA ALA A 101 9.75 -1.47 -5.05
C ALA A 101 10.74 -2.42 -5.77
N GLN A 102 11.28 -2.05 -6.91
CA GLN A 102 12.26 -2.86 -7.64
C GLN A 102 13.58 -3.04 -6.88
N GLN A 103 13.91 -2.10 -5.97
CA GLN A 103 15.09 -2.21 -5.12
C GLN A 103 14.82 -3.05 -3.85
N LEU A 104 13.57 -3.11 -3.41
CA LEU A 104 13.16 -3.72 -2.13
C LEU A 104 12.52 -5.11 -2.28
N CYS A 105 11.95 -5.39 -3.45
CA CYS A 105 11.26 -6.62 -3.81
C CYS A 105 12.10 -7.35 -4.86
N ASN A 106 12.94 -8.31 -4.42
CA ASN A 106 13.75 -9.18 -5.28
C ASN A 106 13.44 -10.65 -5.02
#